data_AF-A0A3A5AHQ8-F1
#
_entry.id   AF-A0A3A5AHQ8-F1
#
_cell.length_a   1.000
_cell.length_b   1.000
_cell.length_c   1.000
_cell.angle_alpha   90.00
_cell.angle_beta   90.00
_cell.angle_gamma   90.00
#
_symmetry.space_group_name_H-M   'P 1'
#
loop_
_entity.id
_entity.type
_entity.pdbx_description
1 polymer ?
#
loop_
_entity_poly.entity_id
_entity_poly.type
_entity_poly.pdbx_seq_one_letter_code
_entity_poly.pdbx_strand_id
1 'polypeptide(L)'
;MPEVIKGKRYEPAALYDGVRAGIDAALPGFKPYMALFGCSDEVNTSVDAERVRAFGMNNGVFTTRMIGSQVFFHQIMVAASTGHHSNVYEVNVHIGVDETAEAQAAYGCILGRDGKKRACCGALAHVLNDLLAKPDERPSISQYVEGEVYLDFLSTLKFRIIPRRQEIIDAEDRMVAITRVNLEVQIAELTRQLRKYLSASPETGPMFVFGTISYNRRKGGDLISLEHMAMVTR
;
A
#
# COMPACT_ATOMS: atom_id res chain seq x y z
N MET A 1 14.23 -9.24 -19.46
CA MET A 1 13.94 -9.66 -18.06
C MET A 1 12.61 -10.42 -18.07
N PRO A 2 12.42 -11.43 -17.21
CA PRO A 2 11.12 -12.11 -17.12
C PRO A 2 10.04 -11.12 -16.69
N GLU A 3 8.87 -11.23 -17.31
CA GLU A 3 7.70 -10.38 -17.04
C GLU A 3 7.21 -10.56 -15.60
N VAL A 4 6.83 -9.45 -14.94
CA VAL A 4 6.24 -9.49 -13.60
C VAL A 4 4.79 -9.94 -13.72
N ILE A 5 4.48 -11.09 -13.14
CA ILE A 5 3.16 -11.69 -13.17
C ILE A 5 2.38 -11.21 -11.94
N LYS A 6 1.19 -10.66 -12.18
CA LYS A 6 0.28 -10.23 -11.12
C LYS A 6 0.00 -11.37 -10.12
N GLY A 7 0.07 -11.06 -8.82
CA GLY A 7 -0.20 -11.99 -7.72
C GLY A 7 0.94 -12.98 -7.43
N LYS A 8 1.95 -13.08 -8.29
CA LYS A 8 3.15 -13.88 -8.00
C LYS A 8 4.05 -13.14 -7.00
N ARG A 9 4.68 -13.91 -6.12
CA ARG A 9 5.60 -13.41 -5.09
C ARG A 9 7.03 -13.45 -5.61
N TYR A 10 7.77 -12.39 -5.33
CA TYR A 10 9.13 -12.18 -5.76
C TYR A 10 9.98 -11.69 -4.57
N GLU A 11 11.29 -11.92 -4.66
CA GLU A 11 12.23 -11.11 -3.89
C GLU A 11 12.08 -9.64 -4.32
N PRO A 12 12.20 -8.66 -3.40
CA PRO A 12 11.93 -7.26 -3.69
C PRO A 12 12.75 -6.70 -4.87
N ALA A 13 14.02 -7.07 -4.96
CA ALA A 13 14.90 -6.68 -6.06
C ALA A 13 14.32 -7.06 -7.42
N ALA A 14 13.94 -8.33 -7.58
CA ALA A 14 13.41 -8.86 -8.82
C ALA A 14 12.08 -8.22 -9.21
N LEU A 15 11.23 -7.90 -8.23
CA LEU A 15 9.98 -7.20 -8.48
C LEU A 15 10.23 -5.79 -9.02
N TYR A 16 11.01 -4.97 -8.30
CA TYR A 16 11.19 -3.57 -8.67
C TYR A 16 11.98 -3.41 -9.98
N ASP A 17 12.99 -4.24 -10.21
CA ASP A 17 13.71 -4.26 -11.49
C ASP A 17 12.75 -4.63 -12.64
N GLY A 18 11.84 -5.59 -12.42
CA GLY A 18 10.83 -5.98 -13.39
C GLY A 18 9.77 -4.90 -13.66
N VAL A 19 9.28 -4.23 -12.62
CA VAL A 19 8.35 -3.08 -12.77
C VAL A 19 9.03 -1.94 -13.52
N ARG A 20 10.30 -1.64 -13.18
CA ARG A 20 11.10 -0.62 -13.85
C ARG A 20 11.26 -0.93 -15.33
N ALA A 21 11.65 -2.16 -15.67
CA ALA A 21 11.76 -2.60 -17.05
C ALA A 21 10.41 -2.52 -17.81
N GLY A 22 9.30 -2.84 -17.14
CA GLY A 22 7.95 -2.69 -17.69
C GLY A 22 7.59 -1.24 -18.03
N ILE A 23 7.96 -0.29 -17.16
CA ILE A 23 7.79 1.14 -17.41
C ILE A 23 8.67 1.61 -18.57
N ASP A 24 9.95 1.24 -18.57
CA ASP A 24 10.90 1.65 -19.61
C ASP A 24 10.50 1.10 -20.99
N ALA A 25 9.89 -0.09 -21.05
CA ALA A 25 9.35 -0.68 -22.27
C ALA A 25 8.06 0.01 -22.74
N ALA A 26 7.17 0.39 -21.82
CA ALA A 26 5.91 1.07 -22.14
C ALA A 26 6.13 2.53 -22.57
N LEU A 27 7.14 3.21 -22.00
CA LEU A 27 7.46 4.60 -22.29
C LEU A 27 8.98 4.83 -22.34
N PRO A 28 9.63 4.53 -23.47
CA PRO A 28 11.08 4.69 -23.62
C PRO A 28 11.54 6.13 -23.35
N GLY A 29 12.64 6.27 -22.58
CA GLY A 29 13.19 7.57 -22.19
C GLY A 29 12.47 8.25 -21.02
N PHE A 30 11.43 7.62 -20.47
CA PHE A 30 10.80 8.08 -19.23
C PHE A 30 11.81 8.05 -18.07
N LYS A 31 11.81 9.11 -17.25
CA LYS A 31 12.65 9.21 -16.05
C LYS A 31 11.74 9.03 -14.85
N PRO A 32 11.62 7.80 -14.31
CA PRO A 32 10.67 7.52 -13.25
C PRO A 32 11.23 7.99 -11.92
N TYR A 33 10.37 8.60 -11.14
CA TYR A 33 10.61 9.07 -9.80
C TYR A 33 9.41 8.72 -8.92
N MET A 34 9.69 7.96 -7.87
CA MET A 34 8.65 7.29 -7.09
C MET A 34 8.18 8.09 -5.87
N ALA A 35 6.87 8.06 -5.69
CA ALA A 35 6.18 8.29 -4.43
C ALA A 35 5.60 6.97 -3.88
N LEU A 36 5.87 6.67 -2.61
CA LEU A 36 5.36 5.51 -1.88
C LEU A 36 4.22 5.93 -0.92
N PHE A 37 3.12 5.18 -0.96
CA PHE A 37 2.04 5.18 0.02
C PHE A 37 2.05 3.84 0.75
N GLY A 38 2.59 3.80 1.97
CA GLY A 38 2.80 2.57 2.71
C GLY A 38 2.35 2.63 4.16
N CYS A 39 2.37 1.48 4.84
CA CYS A 39 2.14 1.44 6.29
C CYS A 39 3.31 2.06 7.07
N SER A 40 3.01 2.67 8.22
CA SER A 40 3.99 3.19 9.18
C SER A 40 4.69 2.12 10.02
N ASP A 41 4.24 0.87 9.95
CA ASP A 41 4.86 -0.27 10.61
C ASP A 41 6.32 -0.44 10.18
N GLU A 42 7.22 -0.65 11.15
CA GLU A 42 8.67 -0.71 10.90
C GLU A 42 9.05 -1.87 9.98
N VAL A 43 8.26 -2.95 9.96
CA VAL A 43 8.56 -4.13 9.14
C VAL A 43 8.51 -3.81 7.64
N ASN A 44 7.82 -2.74 7.23
CA ASN A 44 7.75 -2.32 5.84
C ASN A 44 8.98 -1.57 5.33
N THR A 45 9.96 -1.29 6.20
CA THR A 45 11.20 -0.58 5.80
C THR A 45 12.24 -1.51 5.17
N SER A 46 12.09 -2.83 5.36
CA SER A 46 13.00 -3.87 4.84
C SER A 46 13.21 -3.81 3.32
N VAL A 47 12.22 -3.30 2.58
CA VAL A 47 12.20 -3.24 1.12
C VAL A 47 12.48 -1.84 0.55
N ASP A 48 12.75 -0.84 1.41
CA ASP A 48 12.94 0.55 0.96
C ASP A 48 14.22 0.76 0.17
N ALA A 49 15.31 0.07 0.54
CA ALA A 49 16.58 0.15 -0.18
C ALA A 49 16.40 -0.25 -1.65
N GLU A 50 15.55 -1.23 -1.90
CA GLU A 50 15.26 -1.77 -3.24
C GLU A 50 14.40 -0.81 -4.07
N ARG A 51 13.42 -0.15 -3.43
CA ARG A 51 12.66 0.95 -4.05
C ARG A 51 13.56 2.11 -4.46
N VAL A 52 14.43 2.55 -3.54
CA VAL A 52 15.37 3.64 -3.78
C VAL A 52 16.33 3.28 -4.89
N ARG A 53 16.84 2.04 -4.94
CA ARG A 53 17.70 1.59 -6.04
C ARG A 53 17.01 1.68 -7.39
N ALA A 54 15.75 1.22 -7.50
CA ALA A 54 15.05 1.15 -8.78
C ALA A 54 14.45 2.48 -9.25
N PHE A 55 14.04 3.35 -8.32
CA PHE A 55 13.22 4.53 -8.62
C PHE A 55 13.64 5.83 -7.92
N GLY A 56 14.74 5.82 -7.17
CA GLY A 56 15.23 7.01 -6.47
C GLY A 56 15.86 8.04 -7.41
N MET A 57 15.74 9.32 -7.04
CA MET A 57 16.54 10.42 -7.58
C MET A 57 17.05 11.30 -6.43
N ASN A 58 18.19 11.98 -6.62
CA ASN A 58 18.71 13.05 -5.75
C ASN A 58 18.25 12.99 -4.28
N ASN A 59 18.64 11.92 -3.57
CA ASN A 59 18.39 11.64 -2.14
C ASN A 59 17.15 10.80 -1.75
N GLY A 60 16.46 10.11 -2.67
CA GLY A 60 15.59 8.98 -2.30
C GLY A 60 14.29 8.88 -3.08
N VAL A 61 13.25 8.39 -2.42
CA VAL A 61 11.86 8.35 -2.90
C VAL A 61 11.00 9.16 -1.94
N PHE A 62 9.90 9.76 -2.42
CA PHE A 62 8.98 10.43 -1.50
C PHE A 62 8.09 9.42 -0.81
N THR A 63 8.20 9.33 0.51
CA THR A 63 7.45 8.35 1.28
C THR A 63 6.36 9.02 2.10
N THR A 64 5.15 8.52 1.97
CA THR A 64 4.04 8.78 2.87
C THR A 64 3.70 7.48 3.58
N ARG A 65 4.00 7.45 4.89
CA ARG A 65 3.78 6.27 5.73
C ARG A 65 2.67 6.55 6.72
N MET A 66 1.54 5.90 6.54
CA MET A 66 0.32 6.11 7.31
C MET A 66 -0.21 4.78 7.82
N ILE A 67 -0.89 4.80 8.96
CA ILE A 67 -1.55 3.62 9.54
C ILE A 67 -2.45 2.97 8.48
N GLY A 68 -2.23 1.67 8.20
CA GLY A 68 -3.02 0.92 7.22
C GLY A 68 -2.76 1.29 5.76
N SER A 69 -1.67 1.99 5.45
CA SER A 69 -1.29 2.42 4.09
C SER A 69 -2.32 3.35 3.45
N GLN A 70 -2.98 4.16 4.28
CA GLN A 70 -4.01 5.08 3.81
C GLN A 70 -3.42 6.18 2.93
N VAL A 71 -4.03 6.37 1.77
CA VAL A 71 -3.68 7.46 0.85
C VAL A 71 -4.38 8.74 1.30
N PHE A 72 -3.59 9.79 1.49
CA PHE A 72 -4.05 11.17 1.66
C PHE A 72 -3.42 12.04 0.59
N PHE A 73 -4.19 12.36 -0.45
CA PHE A 73 -3.70 13.09 -1.62
C PHE A 73 -3.10 14.48 -1.29
N HIS A 74 -3.54 15.13 -0.21
CA HIS A 74 -2.97 16.40 0.26
C HIS A 74 -1.44 16.33 0.45
N GLN A 75 -0.90 15.16 0.81
CA GLN A 75 0.55 14.97 0.94
C GLN A 75 1.26 15.12 -0.41
N ILE A 76 0.64 14.66 -1.51
CA ILE A 76 1.17 14.85 -2.88
C ILE A 76 1.14 16.33 -3.24
N MET A 77 0.04 17.02 -2.95
CA MET A 77 -0.10 18.44 -3.26
C MET A 77 0.93 19.30 -2.51
N VAL A 78 1.16 19.01 -1.23
CA VAL A 78 2.19 19.69 -0.44
C VAL A 78 3.58 19.43 -1.00
N ALA A 79 3.90 18.16 -1.34
CA ALA A 79 5.18 17.82 -1.94
C ALA A 79 5.38 18.51 -3.31
N ALA A 80 4.34 18.53 -4.15
CA ALA A 80 4.37 19.22 -5.44
C ALA A 80 4.60 20.73 -5.26
N SER A 81 4.00 21.34 -4.24
CA SER A 81 4.19 22.77 -3.93
C SER A 81 5.62 23.13 -3.50
N THR A 82 6.39 22.15 -3.02
CA THR A 82 7.80 22.31 -2.66
C THR A 82 8.76 21.85 -3.76
N GLY A 83 8.25 21.61 -4.97
CA GLY A 83 9.05 21.23 -6.15
C GLY A 83 9.30 19.73 -6.30
N HIS A 84 8.66 18.90 -5.48
CA HIS A 84 8.76 17.44 -5.61
C HIS A 84 7.71 16.91 -6.60
N HIS A 85 8.16 16.39 -7.75
CA HIS A 85 7.28 15.90 -8.81
C HIS A 85 7.51 14.41 -9.10
N SER A 86 6.91 13.54 -8.27
CA SER A 86 6.84 12.12 -8.58
C SER A 86 5.97 11.86 -9.82
N ASN A 87 6.32 10.84 -10.60
CA ASN A 87 5.58 10.39 -11.79
C ASN A 87 5.38 8.86 -11.81
N VAL A 88 5.87 8.17 -10.78
CA VAL A 88 5.55 6.79 -10.45
C VAL A 88 5.01 6.75 -9.02
N TYR A 89 3.94 6.02 -8.80
CA TYR A 89 3.27 5.95 -7.52
C TYR A 89 3.04 4.49 -7.12
N GLU A 90 3.53 4.11 -5.94
CA GLU A 90 3.28 2.81 -5.34
C GLU A 90 2.29 2.96 -4.18
N VAL A 91 1.23 2.16 -4.17
CA VAL A 91 0.49 1.86 -2.95
C VAL A 91 0.93 0.49 -2.46
N ASN A 92 1.55 0.45 -1.28
CA ASN A 92 2.02 -0.77 -0.65
C ASN A 92 1.20 -1.07 0.59
N VAL A 93 0.47 -2.18 0.58
CA VAL A 93 -0.08 -2.77 1.81
C VAL A 93 0.81 -3.91 2.27
N HIS A 94 0.64 -4.37 3.51
CA HIS A 94 1.47 -5.43 4.05
C HIS A 94 0.70 -6.39 4.93
N ILE A 95 1.23 -7.61 5.01
CA ILE A 95 0.66 -8.70 5.77
C ILE A 95 1.78 -9.56 6.35
N GLY A 96 1.64 -9.91 7.63
CA GLY A 96 2.54 -10.82 8.31
C GLY A 96 2.28 -12.26 7.89
N VAL A 97 3.36 -13.03 7.80
CA VAL A 97 3.31 -14.46 7.52
C VAL A 97 3.77 -15.22 8.77
N ASP A 98 2.89 -16.07 9.30
CA ASP A 98 3.26 -16.99 10.37
C ASP A 98 3.96 -18.23 9.81
N GLU A 99 5.29 -18.21 9.84
CA GLU A 99 6.14 -19.33 9.43
C GLU A 99 6.20 -20.46 10.48
N THR A 100 5.42 -20.40 11.56
CA THR A 100 5.31 -21.49 12.57
C THR A 100 4.11 -22.39 12.37
N ALA A 101 3.17 -22.03 11.49
CA ALA A 101 2.02 -22.87 11.18
C ALA A 101 2.44 -24.05 10.28
N GLU A 102 2.18 -25.29 10.73
CA GLU A 102 2.57 -26.52 10.03
C GLU A 102 1.77 -26.78 8.72
N ALA A 103 0.67 -26.07 8.50
CA ALA A 103 -0.12 -26.09 7.26
C ALA A 103 -0.47 -24.66 6.85
N GLN A 104 -0.38 -24.36 5.55
CA GLN A 104 -0.75 -23.10 4.87
C GLN A 104 -0.42 -21.82 5.67
N ALA A 105 0.61 -21.09 5.23
CA ALA A 105 1.01 -19.78 5.77
C ALA A 105 -0.17 -18.99 6.37
N ALA A 106 -0.29 -18.98 7.70
CA ALA A 106 -1.36 -18.26 8.36
C ALA A 106 -1.02 -16.77 8.28
N TYR A 107 -1.88 -16.01 7.60
CA TYR A 107 -1.63 -14.60 7.36
C TYR A 107 -2.19 -13.72 8.49
N GLY A 108 -1.62 -12.53 8.63
CA GLY A 108 -2.10 -11.50 9.54
C GLY A 108 -1.37 -11.42 10.87
N CYS A 109 -0.39 -12.28 11.10
CA CYS A 109 0.52 -12.16 12.24
C CYS A 109 1.97 -12.48 11.88
N ILE A 110 2.89 -11.95 12.68
CA ILE A 110 4.32 -12.23 12.58
C ILE A 110 4.87 -12.51 13.99
N LEU A 111 5.86 -13.38 14.07
CA LEU A 111 6.56 -13.67 15.31
C LEU A 111 7.64 -12.61 15.54
N GLY A 112 7.49 -11.80 16.60
CA GLY A 112 8.47 -10.78 16.95
C GLY A 112 9.81 -11.35 17.45
N ARG A 113 10.81 -10.48 17.56
CA ARG A 113 12.17 -10.86 18.04
C ARG A 113 12.15 -11.49 19.43
N ASP A 114 11.22 -11.04 20.27
CA ASP A 114 10.95 -11.55 21.63
C ASP A 114 10.13 -12.86 21.65
N GLY A 115 9.85 -13.46 20.50
CA GLY A 115 9.09 -14.70 20.39
C GLY A 115 7.57 -14.53 20.57
N LYS A 116 7.06 -13.29 20.67
CA LYS A 116 5.61 -13.05 20.78
C LYS A 116 4.98 -12.87 19.41
N LYS A 117 3.85 -13.55 19.16
CA LYS A 117 3.03 -13.32 17.96
C LYS A 117 2.35 -11.96 18.07
N ARG A 118 2.43 -11.16 17.01
CA ARG A 118 1.80 -9.84 16.90
C ARG A 118 1.04 -9.74 15.58
N ALA A 119 -0.06 -9.01 15.58
CA ALA A 119 -0.80 -8.72 14.36
C ALA A 119 0.05 -7.89 13.39
N CYS A 120 -0.01 -8.21 12.10
CA CYS A 120 0.70 -7.51 11.03
C CYS A 120 -0.10 -7.67 9.73
N CYS A 121 -0.65 -6.61 9.12
CA CYS A 121 -0.77 -5.23 9.58
C CYS A 121 -1.67 -5.08 10.82
N GLY A 122 -1.18 -4.42 11.89
CA GLY A 122 -1.97 -4.21 13.11
C GLY A 122 -3.24 -3.40 12.91
N ALA A 123 -3.21 -2.39 12.03
CA ALA A 123 -4.38 -1.56 11.71
C ALA A 123 -5.47 -2.36 10.98
N LEU A 124 -5.09 -3.16 9.98
CA LEU A 124 -6.05 -3.99 9.25
C LEU A 124 -6.60 -5.10 10.14
N ALA A 125 -5.79 -5.70 11.01
CA ALA A 125 -6.28 -6.69 11.97
C ALA A 125 -7.30 -6.07 12.95
N HIS A 126 -7.05 -4.86 13.43
CA HIS A 126 -8.01 -4.16 14.29
C HIS A 126 -9.33 -3.87 13.56
N VAL A 127 -9.24 -3.32 12.34
CA VAL A 127 -10.43 -3.05 11.53
C VAL A 127 -11.18 -4.34 11.17
N LEU A 128 -10.48 -5.44 10.88
CA LEU A 128 -11.11 -6.73 10.63
C LEU A 128 -11.89 -7.22 11.85
N ASN A 129 -11.27 -7.19 13.04
CA ASN A 129 -11.93 -7.62 14.28
C ASN A 129 -13.18 -6.77 14.57
N ASP A 130 -13.09 -5.46 14.39
CA ASP A 130 -14.21 -4.55 14.58
C ASP A 130 -15.31 -4.76 13.52
N LEU A 131 -14.95 -5.02 12.26
CA LEU A 131 -15.88 -5.35 11.19
C LEU A 131 -16.63 -6.67 11.46
N LEU A 132 -15.94 -7.67 12.01
CA LEU A 132 -16.56 -8.96 12.36
C LEU A 132 -17.47 -8.85 13.58
N ALA A 133 -17.10 -8.04 14.57
CA ALA A 133 -17.91 -7.81 15.76
C ALA A 133 -19.14 -6.94 15.47
N LYS A 134 -19.01 -5.96 14.57
CA LYS A 134 -20.00 -4.93 14.29
C LYS A 134 -20.07 -4.59 12.78
N PRO A 135 -20.60 -5.50 11.95
CA PRO A 135 -20.55 -5.37 10.49
C PRO A 135 -21.38 -4.18 9.95
N ASP A 136 -22.43 -3.77 10.65
CA ASP A 136 -23.34 -2.70 10.21
C ASP A 136 -23.12 -1.36 10.92
N GLU A 137 -22.15 -1.28 11.82
CA GLU A 137 -21.81 -0.03 12.50
C GLU A 137 -21.16 0.94 11.49
N ARG A 138 -21.75 2.13 11.35
CA ARG A 138 -21.19 3.21 10.56
C ARG A 138 -20.07 3.89 11.35
N PRO A 139 -18.80 3.81 10.91
CA PRO A 139 -17.71 4.46 11.60
C PRO A 139 -17.81 5.99 11.50
N SER A 140 -17.47 6.69 12.59
CA SER A 140 -17.23 8.13 12.55
C SER A 140 -15.78 8.38 12.14
N ILE A 141 -15.55 9.06 11.03
CA ILE A 141 -14.19 9.39 10.56
C ILE A 141 -13.49 10.47 11.42
N SER A 142 -14.21 11.04 12.38
CA SER A 142 -13.71 12.06 13.30
C SER A 142 -14.01 11.73 14.76
N GLN A 143 -13.09 12.11 15.65
CA GLN A 143 -13.22 12.04 17.10
C GLN A 143 -13.16 13.45 17.71
N TYR A 144 -13.97 13.68 18.74
CA TYR A 144 -13.95 14.92 19.52
C TYR A 144 -13.16 14.68 20.81
N VAL A 145 -12.08 15.42 20.99
CA VAL A 145 -11.25 15.38 22.21
C VAL A 145 -11.05 16.81 22.67
N GLU A 146 -11.49 17.12 23.90
CA GLU A 146 -11.31 18.44 24.53
C GLU A 146 -11.83 19.62 23.69
N GLY A 147 -12.87 19.39 22.87
CA GLY A 147 -13.47 20.41 22.00
C GLY A 147 -12.81 20.52 20.62
N GLU A 148 -11.75 19.77 20.34
CA GLU A 148 -11.09 19.70 19.04
C GLU A 148 -11.53 18.45 18.26
N VAL A 149 -11.53 18.56 16.92
CA VAL A 149 -11.93 17.48 16.00
C VAL A 149 -10.70 16.86 15.37
N TYR A 150 -10.47 15.58 15.67
CA TYR A 150 -9.36 14.78 15.16
C TYR A 150 -9.85 13.77 14.14
N LEU A 151 -9.04 13.47 13.12
CA LEU A 151 -9.30 12.35 12.22
C LEU A 151 -9.00 11.03 12.93
N ASP A 152 -9.97 10.13 12.94
CA ASP A 152 -9.75 8.76 13.38
C ASP A 152 -9.29 7.91 12.20
N PHE A 153 -8.00 7.58 12.19
CA PHE A 153 -7.39 6.80 11.11
C PHE A 153 -7.96 5.38 11.00
N LEU A 154 -8.33 4.73 12.10
CA LEU A 154 -8.88 3.38 12.06
C LEU A 154 -10.32 3.39 11.56
N SER A 155 -11.12 4.36 12.03
CA SER A 155 -12.48 4.57 11.53
C SER A 155 -12.50 5.02 10.07
N THR A 156 -11.53 5.85 9.64
CA THR A 156 -11.37 6.22 8.22
C THR A 156 -11.04 5.00 7.36
N LEU A 157 -10.16 4.12 7.84
CA LEU A 157 -9.83 2.87 7.16
C LEU A 157 -11.07 1.96 7.06
N LYS A 158 -11.81 1.76 8.16
CA LYS A 158 -13.07 1.01 8.19
C LYS A 158 -14.10 1.62 7.22
N PHE A 159 -14.28 2.94 7.25
CA PHE A 159 -15.20 3.67 6.38
C PHE A 159 -14.94 3.42 4.90
N ARG A 160 -13.66 3.36 4.51
CA ARG A 160 -13.25 3.13 3.12
C ARG A 160 -13.51 1.70 2.66
N ILE A 161 -13.37 0.71 3.54
CA ILE A 161 -13.55 -0.71 3.17
C ILE A 161 -14.97 -1.23 3.37
N ILE A 162 -15.80 -0.56 4.19
CA ILE A 162 -17.16 -1.03 4.55
C ILE A 162 -18.07 -1.34 3.35
N PRO A 163 -17.97 -0.65 2.19
CA PRO A 163 -18.79 -0.99 1.04
C PRO A 163 -18.50 -2.39 0.48
N ARG A 164 -17.31 -2.94 0.77
CA ARG A 164 -16.85 -4.27 0.35
C ARG A 164 -16.76 -5.26 1.51
N ARG A 165 -17.45 -5.00 2.62
CA ARG A 165 -17.38 -5.87 3.82
C ARG A 165 -17.77 -7.32 3.56
N GLN A 166 -18.76 -7.56 2.70
CA GLN A 166 -19.25 -8.92 2.45
C GLN A 166 -18.18 -9.79 1.80
N GLU A 167 -17.41 -9.23 0.87
CA GLU A 167 -16.25 -9.89 0.24
C GLU A 167 -15.20 -10.30 1.28
N ILE A 168 -15.01 -9.51 2.33
CA ILE A 168 -14.06 -9.79 3.40
C ILE A 168 -14.60 -10.88 4.34
N ILE A 169 -15.87 -10.81 4.71
CA ILE A 169 -16.50 -11.71 5.68
C ILE A 169 -16.59 -13.15 5.13
N ASP A 170 -16.95 -13.27 3.84
CA ASP A 170 -17.16 -14.55 3.16
C ASP A 170 -15.86 -15.21 2.68
N ALA A 171 -14.73 -14.51 2.73
CA ALA A 171 -13.46 -15.04 2.29
C ALA A 171 -12.93 -16.16 3.20
N GLU A 172 -12.33 -17.17 2.57
CA GLU A 172 -11.61 -18.26 3.27
C GLU A 172 -10.51 -17.70 4.18
N ASP A 173 -9.69 -16.80 3.63
CA ASP A 173 -8.71 -16.03 4.40
C ASP A 173 -9.11 -14.55 4.43
N ARG A 174 -9.74 -14.16 5.55
CA ARG A 174 -10.24 -12.81 5.77
C ARG A 174 -9.12 -11.77 5.90
N MET A 175 -7.94 -12.16 6.38
CA MET A 175 -6.79 -11.26 6.49
C MET A 175 -6.17 -10.96 5.13
N VAL A 176 -6.09 -11.96 4.25
CA VAL A 176 -5.71 -11.75 2.85
C VAL A 176 -6.76 -10.91 2.13
N ALA A 177 -8.05 -11.19 2.34
CA ALA A 177 -9.14 -10.46 1.70
C ALA A 177 -9.16 -8.98 2.09
N ILE A 178 -9.13 -8.64 3.39
CA ILE A 178 -9.11 -7.23 3.84
C ILE A 178 -7.85 -6.50 3.34
N THR A 179 -6.71 -7.19 3.25
CA THR A 179 -5.46 -6.62 2.73
C THR A 179 -5.59 -6.24 1.26
N ARG A 180 -6.13 -7.14 0.43
CA ARG A 180 -6.38 -6.89 -1.00
C ARG A 180 -7.43 -5.82 -1.21
N VAL A 181 -8.55 -5.89 -0.49
CA VAL A 181 -9.62 -4.87 -0.56
C VAL A 181 -9.07 -3.50 -0.18
N ASN A 182 -8.27 -3.40 0.89
CA ASN A 182 -7.64 -2.14 1.27
C ASN A 182 -6.73 -1.63 0.13
N LEU A 183 -5.86 -2.47 -0.42
CA LEU A 183 -4.99 -2.08 -1.53
C LEU A 183 -5.78 -1.48 -2.70
N GLU A 184 -6.83 -2.17 -3.13
CA GLU A 184 -7.67 -1.74 -4.25
C GLU A 184 -8.38 -0.41 -3.95
N VAL A 185 -8.90 -0.24 -2.73
CA VAL A 185 -9.55 1.02 -2.32
C VAL A 185 -8.56 2.19 -2.28
N GLN A 186 -7.35 1.98 -1.76
CA GLN A 186 -6.33 3.03 -1.71
C GLN A 186 -5.81 3.38 -3.12
N ILE A 187 -5.62 2.41 -4.01
CA ILE A 187 -5.25 2.64 -5.40
C ILE A 187 -6.33 3.40 -6.16
N ALA A 188 -7.60 3.02 -5.97
CA ALA A 188 -8.72 3.71 -6.60
C ALA A 188 -8.77 5.18 -6.16
N GLU A 189 -8.58 5.45 -4.87
CA GLU A 189 -8.52 6.82 -4.35
C GLU A 189 -7.34 7.60 -4.93
N LEU A 190 -6.13 7.03 -4.93
CA LEU A 190 -4.94 7.65 -5.50
C LEU A 190 -5.14 7.97 -6.99
N THR A 191 -5.57 6.98 -7.77
CA THR A 191 -5.78 7.11 -9.22
C THR A 191 -6.81 8.20 -9.54
N ARG A 192 -7.91 8.26 -8.78
CA ARG A 192 -8.94 9.29 -8.93
C ARG A 192 -8.37 10.69 -8.73
N GLN A 193 -7.49 10.87 -7.75
CA GLN A 193 -6.90 12.16 -7.45
C GLN A 193 -5.79 12.55 -8.44
N LEU A 194 -4.96 11.59 -8.87
CA LEU A 194 -3.96 11.82 -9.91
C LEU A 194 -4.60 12.20 -11.25
N ARG A 195 -5.74 11.61 -11.62
CA ARG A 195 -6.50 12.03 -12.80
C ARG A 195 -6.91 13.50 -12.71
N LYS A 196 -7.46 13.94 -11.57
CA LYS A 196 -7.81 15.35 -11.36
C LYS A 196 -6.58 16.26 -11.47
N TYR A 197 -5.46 15.83 -10.90
CA TYR A 197 -4.20 16.56 -10.96
C TYR A 197 -3.68 16.72 -12.39
N LEU A 198 -3.70 15.64 -13.19
CA LEU A 198 -3.33 15.64 -14.61
C LEU A 198 -4.25 16.53 -15.45
N SER A 199 -5.55 16.55 -15.15
CA SER A 199 -6.50 17.46 -15.82
C SER A 199 -6.24 18.93 -15.48
N ALA A 200 -5.75 19.23 -14.27
CA ALA A 200 -5.46 20.59 -13.83
C ALA A 200 -4.06 21.10 -14.22
N SER A 201 -3.13 20.21 -14.61
CA SER A 201 -1.73 20.54 -14.93
C SER A 201 -1.36 20.07 -16.34
N PRO A 202 -1.61 20.90 -17.39
CA PRO A 202 -1.40 20.53 -18.80
C PRO A 202 0.06 20.25 -19.21
N GLU A 203 1.02 20.57 -18.36
CA GLU A 203 2.45 20.28 -18.56
C GLU A 203 2.84 18.90 -18.00
N THR A 204 2.00 18.30 -17.16
CA THR A 204 2.31 17.03 -16.50
C THR A 204 2.06 15.87 -17.46
N GLY A 205 3.11 15.10 -17.72
CA GLY A 205 3.08 13.90 -18.56
C GLY A 205 2.37 12.71 -17.90
N PRO A 206 2.37 11.53 -18.58
CA PRO A 206 1.75 10.33 -18.04
C PRO A 206 2.35 9.94 -16.68
N MET A 207 1.53 9.33 -15.84
CA MET A 207 1.93 8.82 -14.52
C MET A 207 1.72 7.32 -14.45
N PHE A 208 2.59 6.60 -13.75
CA PHE A 208 2.38 5.19 -13.45
C PHE A 208 1.89 5.01 -12.01
N VAL A 209 0.87 4.19 -11.83
CA VAL A 209 0.35 3.79 -10.52
C VAL A 209 0.41 2.28 -10.42
N PHE A 210 0.99 1.77 -9.35
CA PHE A 210 1.00 0.33 -9.10
C PHE A 210 0.79 0.00 -7.64
N GLY A 211 0.31 -1.22 -7.41
CA GLY A 211 -0.10 -1.74 -6.11
C GLY A 211 0.71 -2.96 -5.73
N THR A 212 1.21 -3.00 -4.51
CA THR A 212 1.97 -4.14 -4.00
C THR A 212 1.48 -4.64 -2.66
N ILE A 213 1.68 -5.93 -2.41
CA ILE A 213 1.53 -6.54 -1.08
C ILE A 213 2.89 -7.02 -0.62
N SER A 214 3.38 -6.46 0.49
CA SER A 214 4.54 -6.98 1.22
C SER A 214 4.11 -8.14 2.12
N TYR A 215 4.81 -9.26 2.02
CA TYR A 215 4.65 -10.42 2.89
C TYR A 215 5.81 -10.44 3.88
N ASN A 216 5.58 -9.93 5.08
CA ASN A 216 6.62 -9.80 6.09
C ASN A 216 6.87 -11.14 6.77
N ARG A 217 8.13 -11.59 6.76
CA ARG A 217 8.58 -12.90 7.24
C ARG A 217 9.66 -12.74 8.30
N ARG A 218 9.83 -13.74 9.17
CA ARG A 218 10.87 -13.72 10.22
C ARG A 218 12.15 -14.44 9.77
N LYS A 219 11.99 -15.63 9.17
CA LYS A 219 13.08 -16.55 8.84
C LYS A 219 13.48 -16.45 7.36
N GLY A 220 12.52 -16.38 6.45
CA GLY A 220 12.76 -15.96 5.07
C GLY A 220 12.85 -14.43 4.97
N GLY A 221 13.64 -13.87 4.05
CA GLY A 221 13.59 -12.44 3.74
C GLY A 221 12.17 -12.02 3.29
N ASP A 222 11.78 -10.76 3.30
CA ASP A 222 10.42 -10.39 2.90
C ASP A 222 10.16 -10.70 1.41
N LEU A 223 8.93 -11.11 1.07
CA LEU A 223 8.50 -11.22 -0.33
C LEU A 223 7.55 -10.08 -0.67
N ILE A 224 7.40 -9.81 -1.96
CA ILE A 224 6.47 -8.82 -2.46
C ILE A 224 5.75 -9.33 -3.71
N SER A 225 4.47 -8.98 -3.86
CA SER A 225 3.71 -9.24 -5.10
C SER A 225 3.21 -7.93 -5.70
N LEU A 226 3.15 -7.89 -7.03
CA LEU A 226 2.47 -6.86 -7.80
C LEU A 226 1.00 -7.26 -7.94
N GLU A 227 0.07 -6.42 -7.52
CA GLU A 227 -1.38 -6.69 -7.60
C GLU A 227 -2.10 -5.79 -8.59
N HIS A 228 -1.51 -4.64 -8.92
CA HIS A 228 -2.08 -3.67 -9.84
C HIS A 228 -0.96 -2.90 -10.53
N MET A 229 -1.15 -2.55 -11.80
CA MET A 229 -0.29 -1.63 -12.51
C MET A 229 -1.11 -0.96 -13.61
N ALA A 230 -1.05 0.37 -13.67
CA ALA A 230 -1.73 1.16 -14.67
C ALA A 230 -0.91 2.40 -15.02
N MET A 231 -0.99 2.79 -16.29
CA MET A 231 -0.59 4.13 -16.71
C MET A 231 -1.83 5.02 -16.70
N VAL A 232 -1.72 6.17 -16.03
CA VAL A 232 -2.74 7.21 -16.00
C VAL A 232 -2.32 8.28 -17.00
N THR A 233 -3.12 8.40 -18.06
CA THR A 233 -3.02 9.48 -19.03
C THR A 233 -4.19 10.45 -18.84
N ARG A 234 -4.16 11.56 -19.58
CA ARG A 234 -5.32 12.43 -19.72
C ARG A 234 -6.48 11.72 -20.40
#